data_AF-A0A358PCT1-F1
#
_entry.id   AF-A0A358PCT1-F1
#
_cell.length_a   1.000
_cell.length_b   1.000
_cell.length_c   1.000
_cell.angle_alpha   90.00
_cell.angle_beta   90.00
_cell.angle_gamma   90.00
#
_symmetry.space_group_name_H-M   'P 1'
#
loop_
_entity.id
_entity.type
_entity.pdbx_description
1 polymer ?
#
loop_
_entity_poly.entity_id
_entity_poly.type
_entity_poly.pdbx_seq_one_letter_code
_entity_poly.pdbx_strand_id
1 'polypeptide(L)'
;GCYVHIPDRFTEGYGPNTAALVALKEKGAKLLVTVDCGITAHAPLAAVAEIGLDVIVIDHHIAGPELPRAQSVVNPNRLDEDGRYGYLCAAGVVFIVLVGMVRELRERGHFAGGHTPPDLMAYLDIVALATVCDVVPLIGLNRAFVRQGLKVMAERRHPGLTKLADVA
;
A
#
# COMPACT_ATOMS: atom_id res chain seq x y z
N GLY A 1 1.31 -16.57 9.57
CA GLY A 1 1.43 -16.36 8.11
C GLY A 1 0.95 -14.97 7.76
N CYS A 2 1.07 -14.56 6.50
CA CYS A 2 0.45 -13.34 5.99
C CYS A 2 -0.84 -13.73 5.25
N TYR A 3 -1.95 -13.06 5.55
CA TYR A 3 -3.23 -13.26 4.88
C TYR A 3 -3.50 -12.06 3.98
N VAL A 4 -4.00 -12.30 2.77
CA VAL A 4 -4.41 -11.25 1.83
C VAL A 4 -5.92 -11.32 1.66
N HIS A 5 -6.59 -10.18 1.75
CA HIS A 5 -8.01 -10.03 1.43
C HIS A 5 -8.18 -8.90 0.43
N ILE A 6 -8.85 -9.18 -0.68
CA ILE A 6 -9.27 -8.19 -1.67
C ILE A 6 -10.80 -8.23 -1.64
N PRO A 7 -11.48 -7.16 -1.23
CA PRO A 7 -12.94 -7.14 -1.17
C PRO A 7 -13.55 -7.42 -2.54
N ASP A 8 -14.57 -8.28 -2.58
CA ASP A 8 -15.40 -8.42 -3.77
C ASP A 8 -16.27 -7.16 -3.94
N ARG A 9 -16.06 -6.46 -5.05
CA ARG A 9 -16.69 -5.15 -5.30
C ARG A 9 -18.21 -5.20 -5.35
N PHE A 10 -18.79 -6.34 -5.75
CA PHE A 10 -20.24 -6.46 -5.95
C PHE A 10 -20.96 -6.90 -4.68
N THR A 11 -20.30 -7.71 -3.85
CA THR A 11 -20.91 -8.31 -2.66
C THR A 11 -20.46 -7.67 -1.35
N GLU A 12 -19.22 -7.18 -1.27
CA GLU A 12 -18.67 -6.53 -0.07
C GLU A 12 -18.58 -5.00 -0.23
N GLY A 13 -18.59 -4.50 -1.47
CA GLY A 13 -18.42 -3.08 -1.77
C GLY A 13 -16.95 -2.65 -1.79
N TYR A 14 -16.71 -1.35 -1.54
CA TYR A 14 -15.37 -0.77 -1.58
C TYR A 14 -14.79 -0.59 -0.17
N GLY A 15 -13.52 -0.96 -0.02
CA GLY A 15 -12.75 -0.74 1.20
C GLY A 15 -12.98 -1.77 2.31
N PRO A 16 -12.43 -1.52 3.51
CA PRO A 16 -12.52 -2.45 4.63
C PRO A 16 -13.96 -2.65 5.11
N ASN A 17 -14.36 -3.90 5.34
CA ASN A 17 -15.64 -4.24 5.95
C ASN A 17 -15.41 -5.07 7.23
N THR A 18 -16.21 -4.81 8.27
CA THR A 18 -15.99 -5.40 9.61
C THR A 18 -15.96 -6.92 9.59
N ALA A 19 -16.87 -7.56 8.83
CA ALA A 19 -16.97 -9.01 8.78
C ALA A 19 -15.68 -9.66 8.24
N ALA A 20 -15.14 -9.15 7.14
CA ALA A 20 -13.89 -9.65 6.56
C ALA A 20 -12.69 -9.42 7.49
N LEU A 21 -12.60 -8.25 8.13
CA LEU A 21 -11.49 -7.96 9.04
C LEU A 21 -11.54 -8.82 10.31
N VAL A 22 -12.73 -9.07 10.86
CA VAL A 22 -12.93 -10.00 11.98
C VAL A 22 -12.53 -11.42 11.56
N ALA A 23 -12.92 -11.87 10.37
CA ALA A 23 -12.50 -13.18 9.85
C ALA A 23 -10.98 -13.31 9.71
N LEU A 24 -10.26 -12.23 9.35
CA LEU A 24 -8.79 -12.21 9.36
C LEU A 24 -8.22 -12.35 10.77
N LYS A 25 -8.82 -11.66 11.76
CA LYS A 25 -8.44 -11.80 13.18
C LYS A 25 -8.64 -13.22 13.69
N GLU A 26 -9.77 -13.85 13.36
CA GLU A 26 -10.09 -15.24 13.73
C GLU A 26 -9.12 -16.24 13.09
N LYS A 27 -8.60 -15.94 11.89
CA LYS A 27 -7.50 -16.70 11.27
C LYS A 27 -6.16 -16.53 12.00
N GLY A 28 -6.06 -15.64 12.99
CA GLY A 28 -4.87 -15.41 13.80
C GLY A 28 -4.07 -14.17 13.39
N ALA A 29 -4.61 -13.28 12.55
CA ALA A 29 -3.95 -12.01 12.26
C ALA A 29 -3.81 -11.17 13.55
N LYS A 30 -2.62 -10.59 13.73
CA LYS A 30 -2.34 -9.67 14.86
C LYS A 30 -2.20 -8.21 14.41
N LEU A 31 -1.83 -8.03 13.15
CA LEU A 31 -1.68 -6.74 12.49
C LEU A 31 -2.43 -6.77 11.16
N LEU A 32 -3.27 -5.76 10.95
CA LEU A 32 -3.90 -5.41 9.69
C LEU A 32 -3.12 -4.26 9.06
N VAL A 33 -2.78 -4.41 7.78
CA VAL A 33 -2.24 -3.32 6.96
C VAL A 33 -3.21 -3.10 5.81
N THR A 34 -3.87 -1.95 5.76
CA THR A 34 -4.69 -1.58 4.61
C THR A 34 -3.81 -0.87 3.58
N VAL A 35 -4.02 -1.20 2.31
CA VAL A 35 -3.38 -0.55 1.17
C VAL A 35 -4.45 -0.06 0.23
N ASP A 36 -4.30 1.15 -0.30
CA ASP A 36 -5.26 1.76 -1.24
C ASP A 36 -6.68 1.91 -0.69
N CYS A 37 -6.82 1.85 0.63
CA CYS A 37 -8.08 2.03 1.33
C CYS A 37 -7.83 2.24 2.84
N GLY A 38 -8.87 2.65 3.55
CA GLY A 38 -8.90 2.70 5.01
C GLY A 38 -8.96 4.10 5.58
N ILE A 39 -8.55 5.15 4.85
CA ILE A 39 -8.53 6.53 5.39
C ILE A 39 -9.91 7.02 5.84
N THR A 40 -10.98 6.55 5.19
CA THR A 40 -12.37 6.88 5.55
C THR A 40 -13.10 5.74 6.27
N ALA A 41 -12.44 4.61 6.56
CA ALA A 41 -13.07 3.40 7.08
C ALA A 41 -13.18 3.41 8.63
N HIS A 42 -13.74 4.47 9.21
CA HIS A 42 -13.75 4.68 10.66
C HIS A 42 -14.38 3.52 11.43
N ALA A 43 -15.62 3.13 11.10
CA ALA A 43 -16.35 2.12 11.87
C ALA A 43 -15.74 0.71 11.75
N PRO A 44 -15.37 0.20 10.55
CA PRO A 44 -14.71 -1.11 10.45
C PRO A 44 -13.36 -1.17 11.18
N LEU A 45 -12.55 -0.12 11.08
CA LEU A 45 -11.24 -0.08 11.74
C LEU A 45 -11.36 0.07 13.26
N ALA A 46 -12.32 0.86 13.75
CA ALA A 46 -12.62 0.95 15.16
C ALA A 46 -13.05 -0.40 15.76
N ALA A 47 -13.95 -1.12 15.08
CA ALA A 47 -14.44 -2.41 15.54
C ALA A 47 -13.32 -3.46 15.68
N VAL A 48 -12.39 -3.53 14.72
CA VAL A 48 -11.29 -4.51 14.83
C VAL A 48 -10.20 -4.10 15.83
N ALA A 49 -10.00 -2.80 16.02
CA ALA A 49 -9.13 -2.30 17.07
C ALA A 49 -9.65 -2.66 18.48
N GLU A 50 -10.97 -2.66 18.70
CA GLU A 50 -11.58 -3.05 19.98
C GLU A 50 -11.36 -4.52 20.34
N ILE A 51 -11.24 -5.40 19.34
CA ILE A 51 -10.93 -6.82 19.54
C ILE A 51 -9.41 -7.13 19.47
N GLY A 52 -8.58 -6.08 19.58
CA GLY A 52 -7.13 -6.20 19.67
C GLY A 52 -6.44 -6.62 18.37
N LEU A 53 -6.95 -6.19 17.21
CA LEU A 53 -6.20 -6.22 15.96
C LEU A 53 -5.52 -4.86 15.75
N ASP A 54 -4.18 -4.84 15.69
CA ASP A 54 -3.46 -3.60 15.38
C ASP A 54 -3.70 -3.21 13.92
N VAL A 55 -3.81 -1.92 13.63
CA VAL A 55 -4.15 -1.40 12.29
C VAL A 55 -3.09 -0.40 11.83
N ILE A 56 -2.58 -0.59 10.61
CA ILE A 56 -1.81 0.42 9.87
C ILE A 56 -2.59 0.74 8.59
N VAL A 57 -2.79 2.01 8.31
CA VAL A 57 -3.43 2.49 7.07
C VAL A 57 -2.38 3.08 6.15
N ILE A 58 -2.29 2.58 4.92
CA ILE A 58 -1.48 3.15 3.84
C ILE A 58 -2.43 3.47 2.68
N ASP A 59 -2.70 4.76 2.48
CA ASP A 59 -3.74 5.21 1.56
C ASP A 59 -3.28 6.50 0.86
N HIS A 60 -4.04 6.93 -0.13
CA HIS A 60 -3.81 8.17 -0.87
C HIS A 60 -5.11 8.94 -1.15
N HIS A 61 -6.29 8.41 -0.79
CA HIS A 61 -7.55 9.15 -0.94
C HIS A 61 -7.59 10.41 -0.06
N ILE A 62 -8.47 11.36 -0.39
CA ILE A 62 -8.69 12.57 0.41
C ILE A 62 -9.12 12.19 1.83
N ALA A 63 -8.37 12.68 2.81
CA ALA A 63 -8.70 12.46 4.22
C ALA A 63 -9.79 13.42 4.70
N GLY A 64 -10.61 12.93 5.64
CA GLY A 64 -11.52 13.77 6.40
C GLY A 64 -10.82 14.54 7.53
N PRO A 65 -11.57 15.33 8.32
CA PRO A 65 -11.04 16.06 9.48
C PRO A 65 -10.55 15.14 10.60
N GLU A 66 -11.14 13.95 10.71
CA GLU A 66 -10.75 12.92 11.67
C GLU A 66 -10.03 11.79 10.96
N LEU A 67 -9.06 11.19 11.64
CA LEU A 67 -8.37 9.99 11.17
C LEU A 67 -9.05 8.72 11.74
N PRO A 68 -9.02 7.60 11.02
CA PRO A 68 -9.55 6.34 11.53
C PRO A 68 -8.69 5.84 12.70
N ARG A 69 -9.28 5.00 13.56
CA ARG A 69 -8.56 4.37 14.67
C ARG A 69 -7.51 3.40 14.12
N ALA A 70 -6.25 3.80 14.20
CA ALA A 70 -5.10 3.03 13.74
C ALA A 70 -3.83 3.43 14.49
N GLN A 71 -2.86 2.52 14.52
CA GLN A 71 -1.55 2.67 15.15
C GLN A 71 -0.69 3.61 14.31
N SER A 72 -0.94 3.66 13.00
CA SER A 72 -0.31 4.60 12.08
C SER A 72 -1.18 4.81 10.85
N VAL A 73 -1.21 6.04 10.33
CA VAL A 73 -1.88 6.41 9.09
C VAL A 73 -0.88 7.14 8.20
N VAL A 74 -0.51 6.50 7.10
CA VAL A 74 0.37 7.05 6.06
C VAL A 74 -0.50 7.42 4.86
N ASN A 75 -0.76 8.71 4.70
CA ASN A 75 -1.51 9.24 3.57
C ASN A 75 -1.08 10.69 3.30
N PRO A 76 -0.58 11.02 2.09
CA PRO A 76 -0.12 12.37 1.76
C PRO A 76 -1.24 13.41 1.58
N ASN A 77 -2.51 12.98 1.59
CA ASN A 77 -3.71 13.82 1.51
C ASN A 77 -4.38 14.01 2.89
N ARG A 78 -3.65 13.78 3.99
CA ARG A 78 -4.08 14.22 5.32
C ARG A 78 -4.08 15.75 5.41
N LEU A 79 -5.00 16.30 6.19
CA LEU A 79 -5.13 17.75 6.36
C LEU A 79 -3.94 18.41 7.08
N ASP A 80 -3.11 17.63 7.78
CA ASP A 80 -1.92 18.11 8.48
C ASP A 80 -0.61 17.92 7.68
N GLU A 81 -0.70 17.52 6.42
CA GLU A 81 0.42 17.45 5.47
C GLU A 81 0.57 18.74 4.64
N ASP A 82 1.74 18.96 4.03
CA ASP A 82 2.00 20.13 3.16
C ASP A 82 1.44 19.97 1.73
N GLY A 83 0.79 18.83 1.45
CA GLY A 83 0.19 18.49 0.15
C GLY A 83 1.19 18.18 -0.96
N ARG A 84 2.51 18.22 -0.69
CA ARG A 84 3.57 18.06 -1.71
C ARG A 84 3.50 16.74 -2.45
N TYR A 85 3.00 15.69 -1.80
CA TYR A 85 2.95 14.34 -2.34
C TYR A 85 1.51 13.83 -2.53
N GLY A 86 0.50 14.70 -2.44
CA GLY A 86 -0.91 14.32 -2.57
C GLY A 86 -1.28 13.71 -3.94
N TYR A 87 -0.39 13.84 -4.93
CA TYR A 87 -0.55 13.24 -6.26
C TYR A 87 -0.09 11.77 -6.35
N LEU A 88 0.52 11.19 -5.31
CA LEU A 88 0.96 9.79 -5.36
C LEU A 88 -0.26 8.84 -5.43
N CYS A 89 -0.15 7.78 -6.22
CA CYS A 89 -1.07 6.64 -6.09
C CYS A 89 -0.71 5.81 -4.85
N ALA A 90 -1.62 4.97 -4.37
CA ALA A 90 -1.38 4.14 -3.19
C ALA A 90 -0.13 3.24 -3.32
N ALA A 91 0.13 2.63 -4.48
CA ALA A 91 1.34 1.83 -4.69
C ALA A 91 2.63 2.67 -4.56
N GLY A 92 2.60 3.93 -4.98
CA GLY A 92 3.69 4.88 -4.78
C GLY A 92 3.91 5.21 -3.30
N VAL A 93 2.83 5.40 -2.54
CA VAL A 93 2.90 5.60 -1.08
C VAL A 93 3.49 4.35 -0.40
N VAL A 94 3.00 3.15 -0.74
CA VAL A 94 3.54 1.87 -0.23
C VAL A 94 5.03 1.74 -0.56
N PHE A 95 5.45 2.07 -1.78
CA PHE A 95 6.86 2.03 -2.16
C PHE A 95 7.73 2.92 -1.26
N ILE A 96 7.29 4.15 -0.99
CA ILE A 96 8.02 5.05 -0.08
C ILE A 96 8.03 4.54 1.36
N VAL A 97 6.93 3.94 1.85
CA VAL A 97 6.89 3.29 3.16
C VAL A 97 7.91 2.15 3.24
N LEU A 98 7.99 1.30 2.22
CA LEU A 98 8.96 0.20 2.16
C LEU A 98 10.41 0.72 2.13
N VAL A 99 10.69 1.80 1.40
CA VAL A 99 12.02 2.45 1.42
C VAL A 99 12.36 2.93 2.82
N GLY A 100 11.43 3.59 3.51
CA GLY A 100 11.59 4.04 4.89
C GLY A 100 11.82 2.87 5.86
N MET A 101 11.04 1.80 5.73
CA MET A 101 11.16 0.59 6.54
C MET A 101 12.52 -0.10 6.34
N VAL A 102 12.97 -0.25 5.10
CA VAL A 102 14.30 -0.85 4.81
C VAL A 102 15.42 0.03 5.37
N ARG A 103 15.30 1.36 5.31
CA ARG A 103 16.26 2.28 5.93
C ARG A 103 16.32 2.07 7.45
N GLU A 104 15.16 2.07 8.11
CA GLU A 104 15.06 1.86 9.56
C GLU A 104 15.64 0.51 10.00
N LEU A 105 15.32 -0.57 9.29
CA LEU A 105 15.86 -1.90 9.59
C LEU A 105 17.39 -1.95 9.43
N ARG A 106 17.94 -1.21 8.46
CA ARG A 106 19.39 -1.10 8.29
C ARG A 106 20.04 -0.38 9.47
N GLU A 107 19.46 0.73 9.91
CA GLU A 107 19.95 1.50 11.07
C GLU A 107 19.89 0.69 12.36
N ARG A 108 18.89 -0.19 12.51
CA ARG A 108 18.80 -1.16 13.62
C ARG A 108 19.70 -2.38 13.49
N GLY A 109 20.52 -2.46 12.44
CA GLY A 109 21.44 -3.58 12.22
C GLY A 109 20.76 -4.90 11.82
N HIS A 110 19.49 -4.88 11.40
CA HIS A 110 18.75 -6.09 11.03
C HIS A 110 19.44 -6.89 9.92
N PHE A 111 20.09 -6.21 8.97
CA PHE A 111 20.80 -6.84 7.86
C PHE A 111 22.25 -7.24 8.18
N ALA A 112 22.78 -6.92 9.36
CA ALA A 112 24.15 -7.29 9.74
C ALA A 112 24.31 -8.80 9.99
N GLY A 113 23.21 -9.50 10.31
CA GLY A 113 23.19 -10.95 10.58
C GLY A 113 23.06 -11.85 9.34
N GLY A 114 23.31 -11.34 8.13
CA GLY A 114 23.16 -12.10 6.88
C GLY A 114 21.75 -12.07 6.27
N HIS A 115 20.84 -11.26 6.82
CA HIS A 115 19.57 -10.95 6.16
C HIS A 115 19.82 -9.99 4.99
N THR A 116 19.38 -10.35 3.79
CA THR A 116 19.48 -9.48 2.61
C THR A 116 18.25 -8.57 2.54
N PRO A 117 18.41 -7.24 2.36
CA PRO A 117 17.27 -6.35 2.12
C PRO A 117 16.56 -6.71 0.80
N PRO A 118 15.23 -6.52 0.71
CA PRO A 118 14.52 -6.75 -0.54
C PRO A 118 14.99 -5.77 -1.62
N ASP A 119 15.07 -6.24 -2.86
CA ASP A 119 15.29 -5.37 -4.01
C ASP A 119 14.00 -4.65 -4.39
N LEU A 120 13.76 -3.50 -3.76
CA LEU A 120 12.57 -2.69 -4.04
C LEU A 120 12.53 -2.22 -5.50
N MET A 121 13.68 -2.02 -6.16
CA MET A 121 13.73 -1.53 -7.54
C MET A 121 13.11 -2.53 -8.52
N ALA A 122 13.18 -3.82 -8.21
CA ALA A 122 12.56 -4.87 -9.00
C ALA A 122 11.02 -4.81 -9.02
N TYR A 123 10.38 -4.05 -8.13
CA TYR A 123 8.93 -3.87 -8.06
C TYR A 123 8.41 -2.60 -8.75
N LEU A 124 9.31 -1.82 -9.37
CA LEU A 124 8.91 -0.55 -10.01
C LEU A 124 7.99 -0.75 -11.21
N ASP A 125 7.97 -1.92 -11.84
CA ASP A 125 7.00 -2.27 -12.89
C ASP A 125 5.56 -2.28 -12.35
N ILE A 126 5.33 -2.85 -11.17
CA ILE A 126 4.04 -2.84 -10.47
C ILE A 126 3.68 -1.43 -9.99
N VAL A 127 4.64 -0.69 -9.42
CA VAL A 127 4.40 0.71 -9.01
C VAL A 127 3.99 1.55 -10.23
N ALA A 128 4.71 1.43 -11.35
CA ALA A 128 4.39 2.16 -12.58
C ALA A 128 3.02 1.78 -13.14
N LEU A 129 2.68 0.49 -13.19
CA LEU A 129 1.37 0.04 -13.63
C LEU A 129 0.26 0.66 -12.79
N ALA A 130 0.37 0.57 -11.46
CA ALA A 130 -0.60 1.13 -10.53
C ALA A 130 -0.73 2.66 -10.70
N THR A 131 0.39 3.38 -10.79
CA THR A 131 0.37 4.84 -11.04
C THR A 131 -0.38 5.21 -12.32
N VAL A 132 -0.19 4.46 -13.41
CA VAL A 132 -0.89 4.72 -14.68
C VAL A 132 -2.37 4.36 -14.58
N CYS A 133 -2.70 3.20 -13.98
CA CYS A 133 -4.08 2.73 -13.84
C CYS A 133 -4.93 3.63 -12.94
N ASP A 134 -4.31 4.28 -11.96
CA ASP A 134 -4.95 5.18 -11.02
C ASP A 134 -5.14 6.61 -11.57
N VAL A 135 -4.66 6.87 -12.80
CA VAL A 135 -4.85 8.13 -13.54
C VAL A 135 -4.38 9.36 -12.75
N VAL A 136 -3.41 9.17 -11.86
CA VAL A 136 -2.81 10.26 -11.09
C VAL A 136 -1.80 11.07 -11.93
N PRO A 137 -1.57 12.36 -11.62
CA PRO A 137 -0.66 13.20 -12.40
C PRO A 137 0.75 12.60 -12.53
N LEU A 138 1.27 12.53 -13.76
CA LEU A 138 2.63 12.06 -14.05
C LEU A 138 3.67 13.17 -13.90
N ILE A 139 3.76 13.70 -12.69
CA ILE A 139 4.73 14.72 -12.26
C ILE A 139 5.61 14.17 -11.12
N GLY A 140 6.69 14.88 -10.80
CA GLY A 140 7.54 14.56 -9.64
C GLY A 140 7.91 13.07 -9.53
N LEU A 141 7.56 12.46 -8.38
CA LEU A 141 7.83 11.05 -8.09
C LEU A 141 7.06 10.09 -9.01
N ASN A 142 5.78 10.35 -9.31
CA ASN A 142 5.01 9.50 -10.24
C ASN A 142 5.69 9.41 -11.60
N ARG A 143 6.17 10.54 -12.13
CA ARG A 143 6.92 10.55 -13.40
C ARG A 143 8.19 9.71 -13.32
N ALA A 144 8.91 9.79 -12.19
CA ALA A 144 10.13 9.02 -11.97
C ALA A 144 9.83 7.52 -11.86
N PHE A 145 8.81 7.15 -11.08
CA PHE A 145 8.33 5.76 -10.93
C PHE A 145 7.90 5.18 -12.27
N VAL A 146 7.04 5.86 -13.02
CA VAL A 146 6.58 5.37 -14.32
C VAL A 146 7.74 5.25 -15.30
N ARG A 147 8.62 6.25 -15.39
CA ARG A 147 9.77 6.19 -16.32
C ARG A 147 10.72 5.03 -16.01
N GLN A 148 11.01 4.79 -14.74
CA GLN A 148 11.92 3.70 -14.37
C GLN A 148 11.21 2.34 -14.40
N GLY A 149 9.97 2.29 -13.95
CA GLY A 149 9.15 1.08 -13.95
C GLY A 149 8.86 0.54 -15.35
N LEU A 150 8.69 1.40 -16.35
CA LEU A 150 8.60 0.96 -17.75
C LEU A 150 9.88 0.27 -18.24
N LYS A 151 11.07 0.70 -17.78
CA LYS A 151 12.33 -0.01 -18.09
C LYS A 151 12.38 -1.38 -17.41
N VAL A 152 11.99 -1.45 -16.13
CA VAL A 152 11.92 -2.71 -15.39
C VAL A 152 10.91 -3.66 -16.02
N MET A 153 9.74 -3.16 -16.42
CA MET A 153 8.68 -3.91 -17.09
C MET A 153 9.15 -4.49 -18.44
N ALA A 154 9.99 -3.74 -19.17
CA ALA A 154 10.59 -4.19 -20.43
C ALA A 154 11.56 -5.38 -20.26
N GLU A 155 12.04 -5.65 -19.04
CA GLU A 155 12.82 -6.86 -18.73
C GLU A 155 11.95 -8.11 -18.62
N ARG A 156 10.61 -7.97 -18.56
CA ARG A 156 9.65 -9.07 -18.64
C ARG A 156 9.84 -10.15 -17.57
N ARG A 157 10.27 -9.72 -16.37
CA ARG A 157 10.49 -10.60 -15.22
C ARG A 157 9.19 -11.06 -14.56
N HIS A 158 8.13 -10.25 -14.62
CA HIS A 158 6.83 -10.58 -14.04
C HIS A 158 5.98 -11.40 -15.02
N PRO A 159 5.71 -12.70 -14.78
CA PRO A 159 5.04 -13.57 -15.76
C PRO A 159 3.63 -13.11 -16.12
N GLY A 160 2.87 -12.60 -15.14
CA GLY A 160 1.52 -12.06 -15.38
C GLY A 160 1.51 -10.87 -16.34
N LEU A 161 2.29 -9.82 -16.04
CA LEU A 161 2.42 -8.65 -16.91
C LEU A 161 2.95 -9.01 -18.30
N THR A 162 3.93 -9.91 -18.34
CA THR A 162 4.51 -10.44 -19.59
C THR A 162 3.43 -11.06 -20.48
N LYS A 163 2.59 -11.93 -19.92
CA LYS A 163 1.52 -12.59 -20.67
C LYS A 163 0.42 -11.65 -21.10
N LEU A 164 0.06 -10.66 -20.28
CA LEU A 164 -0.91 -9.63 -20.66
C LEU A 164 -0.37 -8.77 -21.81
N ALA A 165 0.90 -8.38 -21.76
CA ALA A 165 1.52 -7.59 -22.82
C ALA A 165 1.63 -8.34 -24.16
N ASP A 166 1.76 -9.67 -24.14
CA ASP A 166 1.87 -10.49 -25.36
C ASP A 166 0.57 -10.65 -26.13
N VAL A 167 -0.57 -10.47 -25.46
CA VAL A 167 -1.91 -10.64 -26.05
C VAL A 167 -2.63 -9.32 -26.32
N ALA A 168 -1.98 -8.21 -26.01
CA ALA A 168 -2.50 -6.85 -26.20
C ALA A 168 -2.34 -6.34 -27.65
#